data_AF-C4WYK6-F1
#
_entry.id   AF-C4WYK6-F1
#
_cell.length_a   1.000
_cell.length_b   1.000
_cell.length_c   1.000
_cell.angle_alpha   90.00
_cell.angle_beta   90.00
_cell.angle_gamma   90.00
#
_symmetry.space_group_name_H-M   'P 1'
#
loop_
_entity.id
_entity.type
_entity.pdbx_description
1 polymer ?
#
loop_
_entity_poly.entity_id
_entity_poly.type
_entity_poly.pdbx_seq_one_letter_code
_entity_poly.pdbx_strand_id
1 'polypeptide(L)' 'RRRVHALVTSGIAEGTQIIFVITRDGSYMVDLESGRVRPVSCLCRKIFPYMSFYIPAMEAACAGQEQ' A
#
# COMPACT_ATOMS: atom_id res chain seq x y z
N ARG A 1 13.27 18.38 -26.36
CA ARG A 1 13.41 17.08 -25.65
C ARG A 1 12.05 16.69 -25.07
N ARG A 2 11.40 15.63 -25.59
CA ARG A 2 10.14 15.11 -25.04
C ARG A 2 10.45 14.45 -23.70
N ARG A 3 10.05 15.05 -22.57
CA ARG A 3 10.18 14.41 -21.26
C ARG A 3 9.14 13.30 -21.20
N VAL A 4 9.58 12.04 -21.18
CA VAL A 4 8.69 10.93 -20.85
C VAL A 4 8.34 11.10 -19.37
N HIS A 5 7.06 11.32 -19.09
CA HIS A 5 6.55 11.26 -17.72
C HIS A 5 6.55 9.78 -17.33
N ALA A 6 7.55 9.37 -16.56
CA ALA A 6 7.65 7.99 -16.11
C ALA A 6 6.59 7.73 -15.04
N LEU A 7 5.75 6.73 -15.29
CA LEU A 7 4.86 6.13 -14.31
C LEU A 7 5.55 4.87 -13.80
N VAL A 8 5.80 4.78 -12.50
CA VAL A 8 6.54 3.64 -11.92
C VAL A 8 5.71 3.04 -10.80
N THR A 9 5.41 1.75 -10.89
CA THR A 9 4.83 1.00 -9.76
C THR A 9 5.88 0.90 -8.65
N SER A 10 5.55 1.36 -7.46
CA SER A 10 6.44 1.37 -6.29
C SER A 10 6.24 0.20 -5.34
N GLY A 11 5.03 -0.37 -5.32
CA GLY A 11 4.69 -1.51 -4.49
C GLY A 11 3.33 -2.09 -4.84
N ILE A 12 3.12 -3.35 -4.47
CA ILE A 12 1.85 -4.07 -4.62
C ILE A 12 1.44 -4.57 -3.24
N ALA A 13 0.18 -4.38 -2.90
CA ALA A 13 -0.41 -4.93 -1.70
C ALA A 13 -0.95 -6.34 -2.02
N GLU A 14 -0.08 -7.34 -1.88
CA GLU A 14 -0.40 -8.74 -2.18
C GLU A 14 -1.67 -9.22 -1.45
N GLY A 15 -2.53 -9.99 -2.12
CA GLY A 15 -3.82 -10.42 -1.60
C GLY A 15 -4.91 -9.34 -1.64
N THR A 16 -4.63 -8.17 -2.23
CA THR A 16 -5.60 -7.10 -2.46
C THR A 16 -5.53 -6.59 -3.90
N GLN A 17 -6.52 -5.79 -4.30
CA GLN A 17 -6.55 -5.16 -5.62
C GLN A 17 -5.89 -3.78 -5.62
N ILE A 18 -4.87 -3.56 -4.76
CA ILE A 18 -4.24 -2.26 -4.57
C ILE A 18 -2.79 -2.26 -5.07
N ILE A 19 -2.46 -1.26 -5.87
CA ILE A 19 -1.07 -0.93 -6.24
C ILE A 19 -0.71 0.49 -5.81
N PHE A 20 0.59 0.73 -5.62
CA PHE A 20 1.14 2.04 -5.34
C PHE A 20 1.99 2.51 -6.50
N VAL A 21 1.75 3.73 -6.98
CA VAL A 21 2.38 4.27 -8.18
C VAL A 21 3.02 5.60 -7.88
N ILE A 22 4.23 5.82 -8.40
CA ILE A 22 4.98 7.06 -8.32
C ILE A 22 4.91 7.76 -9.67
N THR A 23 4.62 9.06 -9.60
CA THR A 23 4.70 10.01 -10.71
C THR A 23 5.66 11.15 -10.33
N ARG A 24 5.85 12.14 -11.20
CA ARG A 24 6.52 13.40 -10.84
C ARG A 24 5.78 14.25 -9.80
N ASP A 25 4.46 14.11 -9.73
CA ASP A 25 3.59 14.99 -8.94
C ASP A 25 3.28 14.38 -7.56
N GLY A 26 3.70 13.13 -7.34
CA GLY A 26 3.54 12.45 -6.07
C GLY A 26 3.34 10.95 -6.23
N SER A 27 2.96 10.33 -5.13
CA SER A 27 2.65 8.92 -5.03
C SER A 27 1.16 8.70 -4.78
N TYR A 28 0.61 7.67 -5.41
CA TYR A 28 -0.82 7.37 -5.41
C TYR A 28 -1.05 5.90 -5.07
N MET A 29 -2.13 5.65 -4.35
CA MET A 29 -2.74 4.33 -4.22
C MET A 29 -3.80 4.20 -5.32
N VAL A 30 -3.80 3.09 -6.02
CA VAL A 30 -4.77 2.78 -7.07
C VAL A 30 -5.47 1.48 -6.71
N ASP A 31 -6.78 1.56 -6.57
CA ASP A 31 -7.66 0.39 -6.50
C ASP A 31 -7.96 -0.07 -7.93
N LEU A 32 -7.54 -1.28 -8.26
CA LEU A 32 -7.66 -1.88 -9.59
C LEU A 32 -9.07 -2.39 -9.88
N GLU A 33 -9.87 -2.68 -8.86
CA GLU A 33 -11.25 -3.13 -9.04
C GLU A 33 -12.15 -1.94 -9.37
N SER A 34 -12.09 -0.88 -8.56
CA SER A 34 -12.93 0.31 -8.75
C SER A 34 -12.32 1.35 -9.69
N GLY A 35 -11.03 1.24 -10.01
CA GLY A 35 -10.26 2.24 -10.74
C GLY A 35 -10.00 3.53 -9.95
N ARG A 36 -10.37 3.58 -8.66
CA ARG A 36 -10.20 4.80 -7.85
C ARG A 36 -8.73 5.05 -7.55
N VAL A 37 -8.35 6.31 -7.68
CA VAL A 37 -7.01 6.80 -7.37
C VAL A 37 -7.07 7.69 -6.13
N ARG A 38 -6.17 7.45 -5.17
CA ARG A 38 -6.04 8.25 -3.95
C ARG A 38 -4.60 8.73 -3.79
N PRO A 39 -4.35 10.05 -3.63
CA PRO A 39 -3.01 10.54 -3.32
C PRO A 39 -2.59 10.09 -1.92
N VAL A 40 -1.35 9.64 -1.77
CA VAL A 40 -0.80 9.19 -0.48
C VAL A 40 0.48 9.93 -0.10
N SER A 41 1.14 10.58 -1.07
CA SER A 41 2.23 11.53 -0.79
C SER A 41 2.36 12.55 -1.91
N CYS A 42 2.63 13.81 -1.56
CA CYS A 42 3.00 14.85 -2.51
C CYS A 42 4.47 14.78 -2.96
N LEU A 43 5.27 13.89 -2.36
CA LEU A 43 6.66 13.65 -2.73
C LEU A 43 6.78 12.30 -3.44
N CYS A 44 7.67 12.22 -4.43
CA CYS A 44 8.01 10.99 -5.14
C CYS A 44 8.77 10.00 -4.23
N ARG A 45 8.12 9.48 -3.19
CA ARG A 45 8.71 8.55 -2.23
C ARG A 45 8.39 7.11 -2.58
N LYS A 46 9.35 6.22 -2.31
CA LYS A 46 9.16 4.77 -2.38
C LYS A 46 8.20 4.35 -1.28
N ILE A 47 7.13 3.65 -1.65
CA ILE A 47 6.10 3.18 -0.72
C ILE A 47 6.28 1.67 -0.53
N PHE A 48 6.30 1.25 0.72
CA PHE A 48 6.26 -0.15 1.10
C PHE A 48 4.89 -0.41 1.72
N PRO A 49 4.01 -1.15 1.03
CA PRO A 49 2.74 -1.55 1.63
C PRO A 49 3.02 -2.41 2.86
N TYR A 50 2.46 -2.01 4.00
CA TYR A 50 2.47 -2.81 5.21
C TYR A 50 1.10 -3.47 5.36
N MET A 51 1.09 -4.80 5.41
CA MET A 51 -0.09 -5.57 5.77
C MET A 51 0.13 -6.13 7.17
N SER A 52 -0.66 -5.66 8.13
CA SER A 52 -0.79 -6.36 9.41
C SER A 52 -1.73 -7.53 9.21
N PHE A 53 -1.22 -8.76 9.33
CA PHE A 53 -2.09 -9.93 9.42
C PHE A 53 -2.67 -10.00 10.83
N TYR A 54 -3.99 -10.10 10.94
CA TYR A 54 -4.62 -10.48 12.19
C TYR A 54 -4.26 -11.93 12.49
N ILE A 55 -3.56 -12.17 13.59
CA ILE A 55 -3.22 -13.51 14.08
C ILE A 55 -4.06 -13.76 15.34
N PRO A 56 -5.26 -14.36 15.22
CA PRO A 56 -6.16 -14.55 16.37
C PRO A 56 -5.51 -15.34 17.51
N ALA A 57 -4.56 -16.23 17.20
CA ALA A 57 -3.82 -17.00 18.21
C ALA A 57 -2.99 -16.11 19.17
N MET A 58 -2.59 -14.92 18.74
CA MET A 58 -1.83 -13.99 19.59
C MET A 58 -2.72 -13.36 20.66
N GLU A 59 -3.97 -13.02 20.35
CA GLU A 59 -4.91 -12.50 21.34
C GLU A 59 -5.27 -13.56 22.38
N ALA A 60 -5.47 -14.82 21.96
CA ALA A 60 -5.73 -15.93 22.88
C ALA A 60 -4.53 -16.23 23.81
N ALA A 61 -3.29 -16.06 23.33
CA ALA A 61 -2.08 -16.22 24.13
C ALA A 61 -1.84 -15.02 25.08
N CYS A 62 -2.18 -13.80 24.66
CA CYS A 62 -2.07 -12.60 25.49
C CYS A 62 -3.20 -12.49 26.53
N ALA A 63 -4.38 -13.03 26.25
CA ALA A 63 -5.51 -13.09 27.16
C ALA A 63 -5.40 -14.22 28.19
N GLY A 64 -4.17 -14.62 28.54
CA GLY A 64 -3.90 -15.68 29.51
C GLY A 64 -4.84 -15.57 30.71
N GLN A 65 -5.82 -16.46 30.74
CA GLN A 65 -6.52 -16.76 31.98
C GLN A 65 -5.50 -17.48 32.84
N GLU A 66 -4.88 -16.72 33.76
CA GLU A 66 -4.21 -17.29 34.92
C GLU A 66 -5.25 -18.17 35.65
N GLN A 67 -5.11 -19.48 35.48
CA GLN A 67 -5.86 -20.50 36.23
C GLN A 67 -4.87 -21.23 37.14
#